data_AF-A0A1M4Z6X7-F1
#
_entry.id   AF-A0A1M4Z6X7-F1
#
_cell.length_a   1.000
_cell.length_b   1.000
_cell.length_c   1.000
_cell.angle_alpha   90.00
_cell.angle_beta   90.00
_cell.angle_gamma   90.00
#
_symmetry.space_group_name_H-M   'P 1'
#
loop_
_entity.id
_entity.type
_entity.pdbx_description
1 polymer ?
#
loop_
_entity_poly.entity_id
_entity_poly.type
_entity_poly.pdbx_seq_one_letter_code
_entity_poly.pdbx_strand_id
1 'polypeptide(L)'
;MDSIIKLLIEFEGIIGAILGSVATLITTELLKSRGKIRLYLRDFIGVYQTYRDVGAGRSGKTDDDFYGYKMKYSFEVYNGTDLSRIMRGFRVVFYNGDKAVFSETPKNEETRRYSQHFSSIDEMEILNIYPREIQVLKHSLYISEEDLDKIEDSTKIVMTYYNEKDKQKSLILSDEKVTKKDYKPK
;
A
#
# COMPACT_ATOMS: atom_id res chain seq x y z
N MET A 1 -9.21 61.21 0.88
CA MET A 1 -10.04 60.09 0.37
C MET A 1 -9.96 60.04 -1.16
N ASP A 2 -10.14 61.18 -1.83
CA ASP A 2 -10.00 61.32 -3.30
C ASP A 2 -8.68 60.84 -3.90
N SER A 3 -7.54 61.07 -3.22
CA SER A 3 -6.23 60.69 -3.77
C SER A 3 -6.01 59.17 -3.82
N ILE A 4 -6.60 58.42 -2.89
CA ILE A 4 -6.50 56.94 -2.85
C ILE A 4 -7.42 56.34 -3.91
N ILE A 5 -8.61 56.92 -4.09
CA ILE A 5 -9.57 56.50 -5.11
C ILE A 5 -9.02 56.78 -6.52
N LYS A 6 -8.39 57.94 -6.75
CA LYS A 6 -7.69 58.24 -8.01
C LYS A 6 -6.54 57.26 -8.29
N LEU A 7 -5.73 56.95 -7.28
CA LEU A 7 -4.65 55.97 -7.40
C LEU A 7 -5.22 54.58 -7.74
N LEU A 8 -6.33 54.16 -7.13
CA LEU A 8 -6.97 52.88 -7.45
C LEU A 8 -7.49 52.82 -8.89
N ILE A 9 -8.03 53.93 -9.42
CA ILE A 9 -8.52 54.03 -10.81
C ILE A 9 -7.34 54.04 -11.80
N GLU A 10 -6.28 54.81 -11.53
CA GLU A 10 -5.09 54.88 -12.40
C GLU A 10 -4.32 53.54 -12.46
N PHE A 11 -4.36 52.75 -11.39
CA PHE A 11 -3.70 51.45 -11.31
C PHE A 11 -4.66 50.26 -11.47
N GLU A 12 -5.93 50.49 -11.82
CA GLU A 12 -6.96 49.45 -11.94
C GLU A 12 -6.53 48.30 -12.86
N GLY A 13 -5.91 48.63 -14.00
CA GLY A 13 -5.38 47.62 -14.94
C GLY A 13 -4.22 46.82 -14.36
N ILE A 14 -3.34 47.44 -13.56
CA ILE A 14 -2.20 46.76 -12.91
C ILE A 14 -2.71 45.87 -11.77
N ILE A 15 -3.62 46.38 -10.94
CA ILE A 15 -4.27 45.62 -9.86
C ILE A 15 -5.04 44.43 -10.45
N GLY A 16 -5.79 44.63 -11.54
CA GLY A 16 -6.50 43.58 -12.26
C GLY A 16 -5.56 42.50 -12.80
N ALA A 17 -4.43 42.88 -13.40
CA ALA A 17 -3.43 41.94 -13.89
C ALA A 17 -2.80 41.12 -12.76
N ILE A 18 -2.46 41.75 -11.63
CA ILE A 18 -1.91 41.07 -10.45
C ILE A 18 -2.95 40.10 -9.86
N LEU A 19 -4.18 40.56 -9.64
CA LEU A 19 -5.25 39.73 -9.10
C LEU A 19 -5.61 38.56 -10.02
N GLY A 20 -5.68 38.79 -11.33
CA GLY A 20 -5.91 37.73 -12.32
C GLY A 20 -4.81 36.67 -12.29
N SER A 21 -3.55 37.09 -12.16
CA SER A 21 -2.39 36.20 -12.04
C SER A 21 -2.45 35.36 -10.76
N VAL A 22 -2.74 35.99 -9.61
CA VAL A 22 -2.89 35.30 -8.32
C VAL A 22 -4.06 34.31 -8.36
N ALA A 23 -5.22 34.72 -8.88
CA ALA A 23 -6.39 33.85 -9.00
C ALA A 23 -6.11 32.64 -9.91
N THR A 24 -5.39 32.85 -11.02
CA THR A 24 -4.98 31.77 -11.94
C THR A 24 -4.06 30.77 -11.25
N LEU A 25 -3.06 31.24 -10.49
CA LEU A 25 -2.15 30.39 -9.73
C LEU A 25 -2.91 29.54 -8.71
N ILE A 26 -3.77 30.17 -7.89
CA ILE A 26 -4.58 29.48 -6.89
C ILE A 26 -5.49 28.44 -7.55
N THR A 27 -6.20 28.83 -8.61
CA THR A 27 -7.12 27.95 -9.33
C THR A 27 -6.38 26.76 -9.94
N THR A 28 -5.22 27.00 -10.54
CA THR A 28 -4.38 25.95 -11.12
C THR A 28 -3.93 24.95 -10.07
N GLU A 29 -3.51 25.41 -8.90
CA GLU A 29 -3.06 24.53 -7.81
C GLU A 29 -4.21 23.69 -7.23
N LEU A 30 -5.39 24.29 -7.08
CA LEU A 30 -6.60 23.58 -6.66
C LEU A 30 -7.03 22.52 -7.68
N LEU A 31 -6.94 22.83 -8.98
CA LEU A 31 -7.27 21.88 -10.04
C LEU A 31 -6.26 20.73 -10.10
N LYS A 32 -4.95 21.02 -10.02
CA LYS A 32 -3.91 19.98 -10.06
C LYS A 32 -3.99 19.01 -8.90
N SER A 33 -4.32 19.53 -7.71
CA SER A 33 -4.48 18.71 -6.51
C SER A 33 -5.82 17.95 -6.47
N ARG A 34 -6.77 18.27 -7.35
CA ARG A 34 -8.07 17.59 -7.45
C ARG A 34 -7.90 16.14 -7.92
N GLY A 35 -8.47 15.23 -7.16
CA GLY A 35 -8.40 13.79 -7.41
C GLY A 35 -7.88 13.05 -6.17
N LYS A 36 -7.65 11.74 -6.32
CA LYS A 36 -7.12 10.89 -5.25
C LYS A 36 -6.39 9.69 -5.82
N ILE A 37 -5.53 9.09 -5.02
CA ILE A 37 -5.05 7.72 -5.26
C ILE A 37 -6.25 6.79 -5.15
N ARG A 38 -6.39 5.88 -6.12
CA ARG A 38 -7.35 4.78 -6.10
C ARG A 38 -6.57 3.47 -6.10
N LEU A 39 -7.03 2.53 -5.27
CA LEU A 39 -6.42 1.21 -5.13
C LEU A 39 -7.43 0.17 -5.56
N TYR A 40 -6.99 -0.80 -6.35
CA TYR A 40 -7.83 -1.90 -6.83
C TYR A 40 -7.11 -3.22 -6.58
N LEU A 41 -7.63 -4.02 -5.65
CA LEU A 41 -7.12 -5.37 -5.42
C LEU A 41 -7.39 -6.20 -6.69
N ARG A 42 -6.35 -6.85 -7.22
CA ARG A 42 -6.45 -7.72 -8.39
C ARG A 42 -6.49 -9.17 -7.95
N ASP A 43 -5.45 -9.60 -7.25
CA ASP A 43 -5.30 -10.98 -6.79
C ASP A 43 -4.91 -11.02 -5.32
N PHE A 44 -5.41 -12.02 -4.61
CA PHE A 44 -5.01 -12.35 -3.25
C PHE A 44 -4.93 -13.87 -3.10
N ILE A 45 -3.82 -14.35 -2.56
CA ILE A 45 -3.61 -15.74 -2.19
C ILE A 45 -2.97 -15.74 -0.81
N GLY A 46 -3.63 -16.34 0.17
CA GLY A 46 -3.10 -16.60 1.50
C GLY A 46 -3.29 -18.07 1.82
N VAL A 47 -2.20 -18.79 2.10
CA VAL A 47 -2.24 -20.24 2.32
C VAL A 47 -1.27 -20.66 3.42
N TYR A 48 -1.75 -21.52 4.32
CA TYR A 48 -0.86 -22.30 5.18
C TYR A 48 -0.07 -23.29 4.33
N GLN A 49 1.15 -23.57 4.77
CA GLN A 49 2.04 -24.56 4.17
C GLN A 49 2.55 -25.49 5.26
N THR A 50 2.67 -26.77 4.94
CA THR A 50 3.32 -27.79 5.75
C THR A 50 4.77 -28.00 5.33
N TYR A 51 5.55 -28.76 6.12
CA TYR A 51 6.91 -29.17 5.75
C TYR A 51 6.93 -29.94 4.41
N ARG A 52 5.89 -30.75 4.13
CA ARG A 52 5.71 -31.41 2.83
C ARG A 52 5.56 -30.41 1.68
N ASP A 53 4.72 -29.39 1.84
CA ASP A 53 4.43 -28.41 0.79
C ASP A 53 5.65 -27.61 0.32
N VAL A 54 6.61 -27.41 1.23
CA VAL A 54 7.84 -26.65 0.95
C VAL A 54 9.05 -27.54 0.68
N GLY A 55 8.92 -28.87 0.85
CA GLY A 55 10.02 -29.82 0.70
C GLY A 55 11.14 -29.63 1.71
N ALA A 56 10.80 -29.24 2.95
CA ALA A 56 11.75 -29.00 4.02
C ALA A 56 11.65 -30.09 5.08
N GLY A 57 12.75 -30.32 5.82
CA GLY A 57 12.78 -31.21 6.97
C GLY A 57 13.39 -30.51 8.18
N ARG A 58 12.84 -30.75 9.37
CA ARG A 58 13.39 -30.27 10.65
C ARG A 58 13.30 -31.39 11.68
N SER A 59 14.35 -31.54 12.48
CA SER A 59 14.35 -32.52 13.57
C SER A 59 13.18 -32.25 14.52
N GLY A 60 12.42 -33.30 14.85
CA GLY A 60 11.23 -33.21 15.70
C GLY A 60 9.97 -32.69 15.01
N LYS A 61 9.98 -32.55 13.67
CA LYS A 61 8.80 -32.22 12.86
C LYS A 61 8.49 -33.33 11.86
N THR A 62 7.22 -33.45 11.55
CA THR A 62 6.65 -34.35 10.55
C THR A 62 6.25 -33.57 9.30
N ASP A 63 6.08 -34.28 8.20
CA ASP A 63 5.65 -33.71 6.92
C ASP A 63 4.34 -32.92 7.00
N ASP A 64 3.43 -33.33 7.88
CA ASP A 64 2.09 -32.73 8.03
C ASP A 64 2.09 -31.57 9.05
N ASP A 65 3.21 -31.32 9.74
CA ASP A 65 3.33 -30.15 10.60
C ASP A 65 3.36 -28.86 9.76
N PHE A 66 2.75 -27.80 10.28
CA PHE A 66 2.79 -26.49 9.63
C PHE A 66 4.20 -25.91 9.64
N TYR A 67 4.61 -25.39 8.47
CA TYR A 67 5.89 -24.72 8.24
C TYR A 67 5.75 -23.19 8.30
N GLY A 68 4.63 -22.66 7.81
CA GLY A 68 4.37 -21.23 7.79
C GLY A 68 3.14 -20.84 6.99
N TYR A 69 2.91 -19.54 6.87
CA TYR A 69 1.81 -18.98 6.09
C TYR A 69 2.37 -18.09 4.99
N LYS A 70 2.04 -18.41 3.76
CA LYS A 70 2.51 -17.70 2.58
C LYS A 70 1.38 -16.86 2.02
N MET A 71 1.69 -15.59 1.78
CA MET A 71 0.76 -14.64 1.21
C MET A 71 1.36 -13.99 -0.03
N LYS A 72 0.56 -13.86 -1.08
CA LYS A 72 0.86 -13.11 -2.30
C LYS A 72 -0.35 -12.31 -2.68
N TYR A 73 -0.15 -11.05 -3.06
CA TYR A 73 -1.23 -10.21 -3.53
C TYR A 73 -0.73 -9.21 -4.56
N SER A 74 -1.63 -8.79 -5.44
CA SER A 74 -1.36 -7.78 -6.45
C SER A 74 -2.48 -6.74 -6.44
N PHE A 75 -2.13 -5.47 -6.65
CA PHE A 75 -3.12 -4.40 -6.74
C PHE A 75 -2.66 -3.31 -7.68
N GLU A 76 -3.62 -2.62 -8.27
CA GLU A 76 -3.37 -1.41 -9.05
C GLU A 76 -3.37 -0.20 -8.16
N VAL A 77 -2.49 0.73 -8.46
CA VAL A 77 -2.45 2.06 -7.90
C VAL A 77 -2.62 3.06 -9.03
N TYR A 78 -3.74 3.78 -9.02
CA TYR A 78 -3.99 4.86 -9.98
C TYR A 78 -3.90 6.22 -9.28
N ASN A 79 -3.02 7.09 -9.79
CA ASN A 79 -2.95 8.48 -9.35
C ASN A 79 -3.86 9.37 -10.20
N GLY A 80 -5.06 9.63 -9.71
CA GLY A 80 -6.02 10.50 -10.38
C GLY A 80 -5.78 12.00 -10.23
N THR A 81 -4.60 12.44 -9.80
CA THR A 81 -4.23 13.86 -9.63
C THR A 81 -3.19 14.28 -10.66
N ASP A 82 -3.02 15.59 -10.88
CA ASP A 82 -1.98 16.13 -11.76
C ASP A 82 -0.66 16.40 -11.02
N LEU A 83 -0.54 15.89 -9.78
CA LEU A 83 0.64 15.96 -8.93
C LEU A 83 1.16 14.55 -8.65
N SER A 84 2.48 14.38 -8.60
CA SER A 84 3.07 13.12 -8.15
C SER A 84 2.64 12.83 -6.73
N ARG A 85 2.40 11.56 -6.43
CA ARG A 85 2.05 11.09 -5.09
C ARG A 85 3.04 10.07 -4.59
N ILE A 86 3.14 9.99 -3.28
CA ILE A 86 4.02 9.05 -2.58
C ILE A 86 3.17 8.16 -1.68
N MET A 87 3.47 6.87 -1.69
CA MET A 87 3.01 5.91 -0.70
C MET A 87 4.24 5.38 0.04
N ARG A 88 4.22 5.36 1.37
CA ARG A 88 5.36 4.90 2.17
C ARG A 88 4.92 4.11 3.40
N GLY A 89 5.84 3.34 3.97
CA GLY A 89 5.60 2.62 5.22
C GLY A 89 4.52 1.54 5.07
N PHE A 90 4.63 0.73 4.02
CA PHE A 90 3.67 -0.33 3.76
C PHE A 90 3.70 -1.37 4.88
N ARG A 91 2.53 -1.77 5.35
CA ARG A 91 2.36 -2.86 6.32
C ARG A 91 1.19 -3.73 5.90
N VAL A 92 1.35 -5.04 5.99
CA VAL A 92 0.23 -5.98 6.04
C VAL A 92 -0.11 -6.15 7.51
N VAL A 93 -1.38 -5.96 7.86
CA VAL A 93 -1.87 -6.03 9.24
C VAL A 93 -2.99 -7.05 9.29
N PHE A 94 -2.86 -7.98 10.22
CA PHE A 94 -3.86 -8.99 10.57
C PHE A 94 -4.70 -8.46 11.73
N TYR A 95 -6.01 -8.59 11.60
CA TYR A 95 -6.97 -8.13 12.59
C TYR A 95 -7.83 -9.29 13.08
N ASN A 96 -8.12 -9.30 14.37
CA ASN A 96 -9.20 -10.10 14.97
C ASN A 96 -10.27 -9.13 15.48
N GLY A 97 -11.39 -9.04 14.77
CA GLY A 97 -12.33 -7.93 14.90
C GLY A 97 -11.65 -6.61 14.54
N ASP A 98 -11.71 -5.63 15.43
CA ASP A 98 -11.09 -4.31 15.26
C ASP A 98 -9.65 -4.23 15.81
N LYS A 99 -9.16 -5.30 16.45
CA LYS A 99 -7.83 -5.33 17.09
C LYS A 99 -6.78 -5.83 16.11
N ALA A 100 -5.75 -5.02 15.85
CA ALA A 100 -4.55 -5.49 15.15
C ALA A 100 -3.80 -6.51 16.03
N VAL A 101 -3.55 -7.71 15.49
CA VAL A 101 -2.90 -8.82 16.21
C VAL A 101 -1.48 -9.09 15.73
N PHE A 102 -1.21 -8.84 14.45
CA PHE A 102 0.11 -9.03 13.85
C PHE A 102 0.29 -8.07 12.68
N SER A 103 1.53 -7.66 12.40
CA SER A 103 1.81 -6.83 11.24
C SER A 103 3.23 -7.02 10.76
N GLU A 104 3.42 -6.92 9.44
CA GLU A 104 4.73 -7.09 8.82
C GLU A 104 4.87 -6.27 7.53
N THR A 105 6.10 -5.95 7.15
CA THR A 105 6.37 -5.23 5.89
C THR A 105 6.31 -6.22 4.73
N PRO A 106 5.49 -5.99 3.70
CA PRO A 106 5.49 -6.85 2.52
C PRO A 106 6.79 -6.70 1.71
N LYS A 107 7.18 -7.77 1.03
CA LYS A 107 8.29 -7.78 0.06
C LYS A 107 7.79 -7.32 -1.31
N ASN A 108 8.63 -6.60 -2.05
CA ASN A 108 8.36 -6.16 -3.43
C ASN A 108 8.85 -7.22 -4.42
N GLU A 109 7.93 -8.00 -4.99
CA GLU A 109 8.28 -9.09 -5.92
C GLU A 109 9.01 -8.64 -7.19
N GLU A 110 8.91 -7.35 -7.57
CA GLU A 110 9.65 -6.82 -8.72
C GLU A 110 11.16 -6.68 -8.46
N THR A 111 11.57 -6.65 -7.20
CA THR A 111 12.99 -6.56 -6.79
C THR A 111 13.64 -7.93 -6.62
N ARG A 112 12.93 -9.02 -6.96
CA ARG A 112 13.43 -10.39 -6.77
C ARG A 112 14.70 -10.61 -7.59
N ARG A 113 15.77 -11.00 -6.90
CA ARG A 113 17.07 -11.36 -7.50
C ARG A 113 17.42 -12.78 -7.13
N TYR A 114 17.88 -13.54 -8.12
CA TYR A 114 18.32 -14.93 -7.95
C TYR A 114 19.85 -15.00 -7.95
N SER A 115 20.40 -15.78 -7.02
CA SER A 115 21.77 -16.30 -7.05
C SER A 115 21.70 -17.83 -7.03
N GLN A 116 22.84 -18.52 -7.24
CA GLN A 116 22.89 -19.98 -7.42
C GLN A 116 22.15 -20.79 -6.34
N HIS A 117 22.08 -20.29 -5.10
CA HIS A 117 21.41 -21.00 -4.00
C HIS A 117 20.40 -20.15 -3.23
N PHE A 118 20.21 -18.87 -3.58
CA PHE A 118 19.37 -17.96 -2.81
C PHE A 118 18.53 -17.05 -3.71
N SER A 119 17.34 -16.71 -3.25
CA SER A 119 16.59 -15.56 -3.77
C SER A 119 16.53 -14.47 -2.71
N SER A 120 16.84 -13.24 -3.10
CA SER A 120 16.62 -12.05 -2.27
C SER A 120 15.50 -11.21 -2.85
N ILE A 121 14.72 -10.57 -1.98
CA ILE A 121 13.63 -9.67 -2.35
C ILE A 121 13.68 -8.51 -1.35
N ASP A 122 13.60 -7.29 -1.86
CA ASP A 122 13.61 -6.09 -1.03
C ASP A 122 12.23 -5.86 -0.41
N GLU A 123 12.20 -5.09 0.67
CA GLU A 123 10.96 -4.63 1.28
C GLU A 123 10.30 -3.57 0.44
N MET A 124 8.96 -3.55 0.46
CA MET A 124 8.20 -2.46 -0.12
C MET A 124 8.18 -1.26 0.83
N GLU A 125 9.16 -0.38 0.72
CA GLU A 125 9.26 0.78 1.63
C GLU A 125 8.49 2.00 1.11
N ILE A 126 8.65 2.29 -0.18
CA ILE A 126 8.22 3.55 -0.81
C ILE A 126 7.80 3.32 -2.26
N LEU A 127 6.82 4.10 -2.72
CA LEU A 127 6.38 4.16 -4.10
C LEU A 127 6.12 5.61 -4.50
N ASN A 128 6.71 6.02 -5.62
CA ASN A 128 6.38 7.26 -6.30
C ASN A 128 5.46 6.96 -7.48
N ILE A 129 4.35 7.68 -7.57
CA ILE A 129 3.34 7.46 -8.61
C ILE A 129 3.18 8.76 -9.38
N TYR A 130 3.47 8.74 -10.68
CA TYR A 130 3.38 9.93 -11.51
C TYR A 130 1.92 10.35 -11.73
N PRO A 131 1.68 11.63 -12.08
CA PRO A 131 0.35 12.11 -12.43
C PRO A 131 -0.35 11.25 -13.49
N ARG A 132 -1.63 10.97 -13.29
CA ARG A 132 -2.48 10.22 -14.24
C ARG A 132 -1.97 8.83 -14.61
N GLU A 133 -1.05 8.27 -13.83
CA GLU A 133 -0.45 6.96 -14.09
C GLU A 133 -1.16 5.86 -13.30
N ILE A 134 -1.16 4.66 -13.88
CA ILE A 134 -1.50 3.42 -13.19
C ILE A 134 -0.27 2.53 -13.09
N GLN A 135 0.00 1.99 -11.90
CA GLN A 135 1.06 1.03 -11.66
C GLN A 135 0.47 -0.22 -11.01
N VAL A 136 1.03 -1.39 -11.31
CA VAL A 136 0.62 -2.67 -10.71
C VAL A 136 1.71 -3.08 -9.74
N LEU A 137 1.36 -3.29 -8.48
CA LEU A 137 2.30 -3.73 -7.46
C LEU A 137 2.06 -5.18 -7.14
N LYS A 138 3.15 -5.95 -7.01
CA LYS A 138 3.13 -7.37 -6.67
C LYS A 138 3.89 -7.55 -5.38
N HIS A 139 3.18 -7.97 -4.34
CA HIS A 139 3.75 -8.12 -3.01
C HIS A 139 3.67 -9.57 -2.54
N SER A 140 4.59 -9.92 -1.66
CA SER A 140 4.52 -11.17 -0.91
C SER A 140 4.85 -10.96 0.56
N LEU A 141 4.39 -11.90 1.37
CA LEU A 141 4.71 -11.99 2.77
C LEU A 141 4.85 -13.46 3.13
N TYR A 142 5.74 -13.75 4.08
CA TYR A 142 5.88 -15.07 4.66
C TYR A 142 5.89 -14.94 6.17
N ILE A 143 4.99 -15.66 6.83
CA ILE A 143 4.87 -15.69 8.28
C ILE A 143 5.43 -17.02 8.74
N SER A 144 6.40 -16.93 9.65
CA SER A 144 7.14 -18.08 10.15
C SER A 144 6.26 -19.01 10.98
N GLU A 145 6.70 -20.27 11.15
CA GLU A 145 6.07 -21.23 12.05
C GLU A 145 5.80 -20.65 13.45
N GLU A 146 6.73 -19.86 13.97
CA GLU A 146 6.70 -19.28 15.33
C GLU A 146 5.64 -18.19 15.49
N ASP A 147 5.19 -17.60 14.37
CA ASP A 147 4.22 -16.51 14.34
C ASP A 147 2.84 -16.95 13.88
N LEU A 148 2.66 -18.22 13.47
CA LEU A 148 1.38 -18.72 12.96
C LEU A 148 0.22 -18.55 13.95
N ASP A 149 0.48 -18.76 15.24
CA ASP A 149 -0.56 -18.63 16.26
C ASP A 149 -0.98 -17.16 16.48
N LYS A 150 -0.16 -16.19 16.06
CA LYS A 150 -0.49 -14.76 16.14
C LYS A 150 -1.52 -14.34 15.09
N ILE A 151 -1.59 -15.06 13.97
CA ILE A 151 -2.51 -14.78 12.87
C ILE A 151 -3.72 -15.69 12.83
N GLU A 152 -3.70 -16.81 13.55
CA GLU A 152 -4.84 -17.72 13.64
C GLU A 152 -6.08 -16.95 14.13
N ASP A 153 -7.23 -17.28 13.56
CA ASP A 153 -8.52 -16.63 13.81
C ASP A 153 -8.60 -15.15 13.41
N SER A 154 -7.60 -14.61 12.71
CA SER A 154 -7.71 -13.25 12.13
C SER A 154 -8.91 -13.19 11.20
N THR A 155 -9.79 -12.23 11.42
CA THR A 155 -11.01 -12.02 10.67
C THR A 155 -10.79 -11.15 9.43
N LYS A 156 -9.64 -10.48 9.33
CA LYS A 156 -9.34 -9.55 8.25
C LYS A 156 -7.84 -9.34 8.06
N ILE A 157 -7.44 -9.16 6.81
CA ILE A 157 -6.09 -8.79 6.40
C ILE A 157 -6.15 -7.47 5.63
N VAL A 158 -5.33 -6.50 6.03
CA VAL A 158 -5.32 -5.15 5.45
C VAL A 158 -3.91 -4.73 5.11
N MET A 159 -3.70 -4.22 3.90
CA MET A 159 -2.51 -3.44 3.58
C MET A 159 -2.73 -1.99 4.01
N THR A 160 -1.80 -1.43 4.76
CA THR A 160 -1.80 -0.02 5.17
C THR A 160 -0.55 0.69 4.65
N TYR A 161 -0.67 1.99 4.42
CA TYR A 161 0.43 2.87 4.01
C TYR A 161 0.16 4.30 4.47
N TYR A 162 1.19 5.15 4.47
CA TYR A 162 1.08 6.58 4.67
C TYR A 162 1.21 7.32 3.34
N ASN A 163 0.35 8.32 3.15
CA ASN A 163 0.39 9.18 1.96
C ASN A 163 1.32 10.39 2.16
N GLU A 164 1.32 11.32 1.20
CA GLU A 164 2.13 12.54 1.22
C GLU A 164 1.81 13.51 2.37
N LYS A 165 0.66 13.33 3.03
CA LYS A 165 0.19 14.17 4.16
C LYS A 165 0.27 13.45 5.50
N ASP A 166 1.06 12.38 5.59
CA ASP A 166 1.19 11.53 6.78
C ASP A 166 -0.14 10.92 7.26
N LYS A 167 -1.12 10.82 6.36
CA LYS A 167 -2.39 10.15 6.67
C LYS A 167 -2.29 8.68 6.32
N GLN A 168 -2.56 7.82 7.30
CA GLN A 168 -2.68 6.39 7.07
C GLN A 168 -3.88 6.10 6.18
N LYS A 169 -3.69 5.19 5.24
CA LYS A 169 -4.67 4.69 4.29
C LYS A 169 -4.58 3.17 4.25
N SER A 170 -5.64 2.53 3.77
CA SER A 170 -5.78 1.09 3.82
C SER A 170 -6.42 0.52 2.55
N LEU A 171 -6.06 -0.71 2.23
CA LEU A 171 -6.69 -1.58 1.26
C LEU A 171 -6.98 -2.92 1.95
N ILE A 172 -8.23 -3.36 1.90
CA ILE A 172 -8.60 -4.70 2.39
C ILE A 172 -8.03 -5.72 1.40
N LEU A 173 -7.25 -6.67 1.90
CA LEU A 173 -6.70 -7.77 1.12
C LEU A 173 -7.59 -9.01 1.20
N SER A 174 -8.15 -9.29 2.38
CA SER A 174 -9.12 -10.35 2.62
C SER A 174 -9.97 -10.03 3.85
N ASP A 175 -11.26 -10.36 3.79
CA ASP A 175 -12.18 -10.39 4.95
C ASP A 175 -12.54 -11.84 5.32
N GLU A 176 -11.82 -12.82 4.77
CA GLU A 176 -11.97 -14.23 5.15
C GLU A 176 -11.19 -14.53 6.42
N LYS A 177 -11.75 -15.46 7.22
CA LYS A 177 -11.10 -15.88 8.45
C LYS A 177 -9.84 -16.68 8.13
N VAL A 178 -8.71 -16.24 8.66
CA VAL A 178 -7.45 -16.98 8.57
C VAL A 178 -7.50 -18.13 9.56
N THR A 179 -7.56 -19.37 9.06
CA THR A 179 -7.52 -20.55 9.92
C THR A 179 -6.77 -21.71 9.29
N LYS A 180 -6.04 -22.45 10.13
CA LYS A 180 -5.39 -23.71 9.76
C LYS A 180 -6.38 -24.75 9.23
N LYS A 181 -7.67 -24.64 9.59
CA LYS A 181 -8.73 -25.59 9.18
C LYS A 181 -9.01 -25.57 7.66
N ASP A 182 -8.73 -24.46 7.00
CA ASP A 182 -8.95 -24.33 5.56
C ASP A 182 -7.78 -24.89 4.74
N TYR A 183 -6.71 -25.34 5.40
CA TYR A 183 -5.64 -26.07 4.76
C TYR A 183 -6.18 -27.36 4.13
N LYS A 184 -5.84 -27.54 2.85
CA LYS A 184 -6.10 -28.77 2.11
C LYS A 184 -4.75 -29.30 1.62
N PRO A 185 -4.36 -30.54 1.99
CA PRO A 185 -3.17 -31.16 1.45
C PRO A 185 -3.29 -31.24 -0.08
N LYS A 186 -2.21 -30.91 -0.77
CA LYS A 186 -2.12 -31.11 -2.22
C LYS A 186 -1.75 -32.55 -2.56
#